data_AF-C3YEW4-F1
#
_entry.id   AF-C3YEW4-F1
#
_cell.length_a   1.000
_cell.length_b   1.000
_cell.length_c   1.000
_cell.angle_alpha   90.00
_cell.angle_beta   90.00
_cell.angle_gamma   90.00
#
_symmetry.space_group_name_H-M   'P 1'
#
loop_
_entity.id
_entity.type
_entity.pdbx_description
1 polymer ?
#
loop_
_entity_poly.entity_id
_entity_poly.type
_entity_poly.pdbx_seq_one_letter_code
_entity_poly.pdbx_strand_id
1 'polypeptide(L)' 'CSVNLCQNGATCVGGTRGYTCTCAEGWTGRHCDKQLFCTDGPCLNGGVCFEGSGSFYCFCGKGWKGDHCE' A
#
# COMPACT_ATOMS: atom_id res chain seq x y z
N CYS A 1 -3.20 -15.43 -17.64
CA CYS A 1 -3.44 -15.56 -16.19
C CYS A 1 -3.69 -17.02 -15.80
N SER A 2 -2.82 -17.94 -16.25
CA SER A 2 -3.04 -19.38 -16.06
C SER A 2 -2.50 -19.91 -14.72
N VAL A 3 -1.85 -19.05 -13.94
CA VAL A 3 -1.34 -19.31 -12.59
C VAL A 3 -1.76 -18.12 -11.72
N ASN A 4 -2.22 -18.38 -10.50
CA ASN A 4 -2.58 -17.36 -9.50
C ASN A 4 -1.34 -16.60 -9.02
N LEU A 5 -0.77 -15.77 -9.89
CA LEU A 5 0.44 -14.98 -9.63
C LEU A 5 0.12 -13.67 -8.91
N CYS A 6 -1.11 -13.18 -9.03
CA CYS A 6 -1.57 -11.98 -8.33
C CYS A 6 -2.18 -12.39 -6.99
N GLN A 7 -1.81 -11.69 -5.93
CA GLN A 7 -2.21 -12.00 -4.55
C GLN A 7 -3.20 -10.95 -4.01
N ASN A 8 -3.73 -11.20 -2.81
CA ASN A 8 -4.48 -10.21 -2.02
C ASN A 8 -5.65 -9.53 -2.76
N GLY A 9 -6.47 -10.33 -3.45
CA GLY A 9 -7.64 -9.82 -4.17
C GLY A 9 -7.33 -9.08 -5.47
N ALA A 10 -6.08 -9.11 -5.93
CA ALA A 10 -5.70 -8.49 -7.19
C ALA A 10 -6.31 -9.21 -8.41
N THR A 11 -6.66 -8.41 -9.43
CA THR A 11 -7.17 -8.91 -10.69
C THR A 11 -6.03 -9.13 -11.67
N CYS A 12 -5.90 -10.36 -12.17
CA CYS A 12 -4.91 -10.66 -13.20
C CYS A 12 -5.45 -10.28 -14.59
N VAL A 13 -4.70 -9.43 -15.30
CA VAL A 13 -4.99 -9.04 -16.67
C VAL A 13 -3.97 -9.70 -17.59
N GLY A 14 -4.43 -10.58 -18.48
CA GLY A 14 -3.60 -11.25 -19.48
C GLY A 14 -3.45 -10.42 -20.75
N GLY A 15 -2.24 -10.41 -21.34
CA GLY A 15 -1.95 -9.75 -22.61
C GLY A 15 -1.00 -10.57 -23.50
N THR A 16 -0.77 -10.11 -24.72
CA THR A 16 0.06 -10.79 -25.73
C THR A 16 1.54 -10.95 -25.35
N ARG A 17 2.03 -10.17 -24.37
CA ARG A 17 3.42 -10.19 -23.89
C ARG A 17 3.59 -10.65 -22.44
N GLY A 18 2.54 -11.19 -21.81
CA GLY A 18 2.61 -11.66 -20.43
C GLY A 18 1.34 -11.36 -19.63
N TYR A 19 1.51 -11.07 -18.35
CA TYR A 19 0.41 -10.70 -17.44
C TYR A 19 0.78 -9.44 -16.66
N THR A 20 -0.25 -8.76 -16.18
CA THR A 20 -0.13 -7.63 -15.24
C THR A 20 -1.16 -7.84 -14.14
N CYS A 21 -0.78 -7.52 -12.90
CA CYS A 21 -1.69 -7.56 -11.77
C CYS A 21 -2.21 -6.15 -11.49
N THR A 22 -3.53 -6.00 -11.48
CA THR A 22 -4.20 -4.81 -10.96
C THR A 22 -4.47 -5.04 -9.49
N CYS A 23 -3.73 -4.36 -8.62
CA CYS A 23 -3.81 -4.56 -7.17
C CYS A 23 -5.12 -4.01 -6.60
N ALA A 24 -5.64 -4.69 -5.59
CA ALA A 24 -6.70 -4.16 -4.75
C ALA A 24 -6.16 -2.97 -3.91
N GLU A 25 -7.08 -2.19 -3.34
CA GLU A 25 -6.74 -1.13 -2.41
C GLU A 25 -5.93 -1.69 -1.23
N GLY A 26 -4.90 -0.95 -0.81
CA GLY A 26 -3.97 -1.39 0.24
C GLY A 26 -2.84 -2.31 -0.23
N TRP A 27 -2.71 -2.61 -1.53
CA TRP A 27 -1.67 -3.51 -2.05
C TRP A 27 -0.90 -2.95 -3.24
N THR A 28 0.36 -3.36 -3.36
CA THR A 28 1.30 -2.96 -4.41
C THR A 28 2.32 -4.06 -4.72
N GLY A 29 3.22 -3.80 -5.67
CA GLY A 29 4.20 -4.77 -6.17
C GLY A 29 3.73 -5.50 -7.43
N ARG A 30 4.65 -6.22 -8.09
CA ARG A 30 4.36 -6.94 -9.34
C ARG A 30 3.24 -7.97 -9.16
N HIS A 31 3.19 -8.57 -7.98
CA HIS A 31 2.25 -9.62 -7.62
C HIS A 31 1.18 -9.14 -6.64
N CYS A 32 1.12 -7.84 -6.34
CA CYS A 32 0.26 -7.27 -5.31
C CYS A 32 0.50 -7.92 -3.93
N ASP A 33 1.77 -8.24 -3.67
CA ASP A 33 2.28 -8.95 -2.50
C ASP A 33 2.81 -8.01 -1.41
N LYS A 34 2.89 -6.71 -1.69
CA LYS A 34 3.34 -5.69 -0.74
C LYS A 34 2.17 -4.88 -0.22
N GLN A 35 2.03 -4.80 1.09
CA GLN A 35 1.01 -3.96 1.71
C GLN A 35 1.41 -2.48 1.61
N LEU A 36 0.43 -1.62 1.32
CA LEU A 36 0.52 -0.17 1.52
C LEU A 36 0.03 0.13 2.93
N PHE A 37 0.83 0.87 3.68
CA PHE A 37 0.56 1.14 5.08
C PHE A 37 -0.19 2.46 5.29
N CYS A 38 -0.16 3.36 4.31
CA CYS A 38 -0.80 4.67 4.37
C CYS A 38 -2.25 4.69 3.87
N THR A 39 -2.77 3.59 3.32
CA THR A 39 -4.13 3.55 2.74
C THR A 39 -5.24 3.73 3.77
N ASP A 40 -5.04 3.26 5.00
CA ASP A 40 -6.05 3.38 6.06
C ASP A 40 -5.96 4.70 6.83
N GLY A 41 -5.10 5.64 6.40
CA GLY A 41 -4.89 6.92 7.05
C GLY A 41 -4.41 6.79 8.50
N PRO A 42 -3.27 6.13 8.77
CA PRO A 42 -2.83 5.83 10.13
C PRO A 42 -2.37 7.08 10.91
N CYS A 43 -2.05 8.18 10.21
CA CYS A 43 -1.61 9.43 10.82
C CYS A 43 -2.80 10.28 11.24
N LEU A 44 -2.88 10.58 12.54
CA LEU A 44 -3.91 11.39 13.16
C LEU A 44 -3.60 12.88 13.02
N ASN A 45 -4.60 13.71 13.37
CA ASN A 45 -4.45 15.15 13.54
C ASN A 45 -3.85 15.90 12.34
N GLY A 46 -4.15 15.43 11.12
CA GLY A 46 -3.64 16.02 9.89
C GLY A 46 -2.16 15.69 9.60
N GLY A 47 -1.60 14.67 10.24
CA GLY A 47 -0.29 14.14 9.91
C GLY A 47 -0.23 13.58 8.48
N VAL A 48 0.93 13.73 7.84
CA VAL A 48 1.15 13.22 6.48
C VAL A 48 1.81 11.84 6.57
N CYS A 49 1.17 10.84 5.97
CA CYS A 49 1.71 9.47 5.94
C CYS A 49 2.70 9.27 4.80
N PHE A 50 3.80 8.60 5.09
CA PHE A 50 4.78 8.17 4.10
C PHE A 50 5.00 6.67 4.17
N GLU A 51 4.95 6.02 3.00
CA GLU A 51 5.27 4.60 2.86
C GLU A 51 6.75 4.36 3.15
N GLY A 52 7.02 3.42 4.04
CA GLY A 52 8.34 2.90 4.35
C GLY A 52 8.57 1.52 3.72
N SER A 53 9.79 1.00 3.87
CA SER A 53 10.10 -0.35 3.42
C SER A 53 9.60 -1.38 4.43
N GLY A 54 8.33 -1.77 4.31
CA GLY A 54 7.67 -2.70 5.23
C GLY A 54 7.08 -2.04 6.48
N SER A 55 6.91 -0.72 6.47
CA SER A 55 6.26 0.07 7.51
C SER A 55 5.72 1.37 6.91
N PHE A 56 5.19 2.25 7.75
CA PHE A 56 4.97 3.66 7.43
C PHE A 56 5.63 4.55 8.49
N TYR A 57 5.66 5.85 8.23
CA TYR A 57 5.92 6.86 9.25
C TYR A 57 5.07 8.10 9.01
N CYS A 58 4.72 8.79 10.10
CA CYS A 58 3.93 10.01 10.05
C CYS A 58 4.79 11.25 10.23
N PHE A 59 4.59 12.25 9.38
CA PHE A 59 5.09 13.59 9.60
C PHE A 59 4.02 14.42 10.33
N CYS A 60 4.29 14.73 11.60
CA CYS A 60 3.34 15.41 12.46
C CYS A 60 3.37 16.93 12.30
N GLY A 61 2.18 17.54 12.34
CA GLY A 61 2.03 18.98 12.44
C GLY A 61 2.49 19.53 13.79
N LYS A 62 2.59 20.87 13.90
CA LYS A 62 3.03 21.54 15.13
C LYS A 62 2.10 21.22 16.30
N GLY A 63 2.66 20.66 17.37
CA GLY A 63 1.94 20.35 18.60
C GLY A 63 1.59 18.87 18.79
N TRP A 64 1.70 18.06 17.74
CA TRP A 64 1.44 16.61 17.76
C TRP A 64 2.74 15.81 17.75
N LYS A 65 2.75 14.64 18.39
CA LYS A 65 3.93 13.77 18.54
C LYS A 65 3.50 12.31 18.53
N GLY A 66 4.47 11.40 18.60
CA GLY A 66 4.22 9.97 18.55
C GLY A 66 4.23 9.43 17.12
N ASP A 67 4.11 8.12 17.01
CA ASP A 67 4.23 7.42 15.73
C ASP A 67 3.03 7.70 14.81
N HIS A 68 1.88 8.04 15.40
CA HIS A 68 0.63 8.31 14.71
C HIS A 68 0.19 9.78 14.85
N CYS A 69 1.01 10.66 15.41
CA CYS A 69 0.68 12.07 15.66
C CYS A 69 -0.49 12.29 16.63
N GLU A 70 -0.56 11.49 17.69
CA GLU A 70 -1.51 11.60 18.81
C GLU A 70 -1.22 12.69 19.84
#